data_AF-A0A0C3DNR1-F1
#
_entry.id   AF-A0A0C3DNR1-F1
#
_cell.length_a   1.000
_cell.length_b   1.000
_cell.length_c   1.000
_cell.angle_alpha   90.00
_cell.angle_beta   90.00
_cell.angle_gamma   90.00
#
_symmetry.space_group_name_H-M   'P 1'
#
loop_
_entity.id
_entity.type
_entity.pdbx_description
1 polymer ?
#
loop_
_entity_poly.entity_id
_entity_poly.type
_entity_poly.pdbx_seq_one_letter_code
_entity_poly.pdbx_strand_id
1 'polypeptide(L)'
;MFLFLIFVSYIFLPAIVHYVPNQMVQAIAAFLDFCYIVCQSTLDEADLAAMEKALKHFETECTIFEEVQIRPDGISIPHIHVLQHYQEMVQQFGAPNGLCSSITESKHIQAVKRPWRRSNHYQALGQMLVTNQRLDNIAYF
;
A
#
# COMPACT_ATOMS: atom_id res chain seq x y z
N MET A 1 -1.07 7.99 -0.17
CA MET A 1 -1.65 6.79 0.48
C MET A 1 -2.75 7.17 1.47
N PHE A 2 -2.54 8.15 2.36
CA PHE A 2 -3.54 8.61 3.33
C PHE A 2 -4.91 9.03 2.73
N LEU A 3 -4.90 9.86 1.69
CA LEU A 3 -6.12 10.26 0.95
C LEU A 3 -6.85 9.07 0.29
N PHE A 4 -6.12 8.02 -0.10
CA PHE A 4 -6.71 6.83 -0.71
C PHE A 4 -7.43 5.98 0.33
N LEU A 5 -6.85 5.78 1.51
CA LEU A 5 -7.50 5.06 2.61
C LEU A 5 -8.77 5.76 3.11
N ILE A 6 -8.74 7.10 3.19
CA ILE A 6 -9.93 7.90 3.52
C ILE A 6 -11.01 7.72 2.44
N PHE A 7 -10.66 7.82 1.16
CA PHE A 7 -11.60 7.61 0.07
C PHE A 7 -12.24 6.21 0.14
N VAL A 8 -11.44 5.16 0.32
CA VAL A 8 -11.97 3.79 0.39
C VAL A 8 -12.87 3.61 1.62
N SER A 9 -12.48 4.16 2.77
CA SER A 9 -13.27 3.99 4.00
C SER A 9 -14.59 4.76 3.99
N TYR A 10 -14.62 5.98 3.44
CA TYR A 10 -15.81 6.84 3.50
C TYR A 10 -16.70 6.79 2.26
N ILE A 11 -16.19 6.30 1.13
CA ILE A 11 -16.96 6.26 -0.13
C ILE A 11 -17.19 4.81 -0.56
N PHE A 12 -16.15 3.98 -0.56
CA PHE A 12 -16.28 2.60 -1.06
C PHE A 12 -17.04 1.69 -0.09
N LEU A 13 -16.69 1.69 1.21
CA LEU A 13 -17.39 0.87 2.19
C LEU A 13 -18.91 1.11 2.19
N PRO A 14 -19.42 2.36 2.30
CA PRO A 14 -20.85 2.63 2.22
C PRO A 14 -21.49 2.21 0.90
N ALA A 15 -20.76 2.30 -0.21
CA ALA A 15 -21.28 1.96 -1.53
C ALA A 15 -21.52 0.46 -1.73
N ILE A 16 -20.80 -0.40 -1.00
CA ILE A 16 -20.97 -1.85 -1.08
C ILE A 16 -21.95 -2.41 -0.03
N VAL A 17 -22.33 -1.59 0.97
CA VAL A 17 -23.34 -2.00 1.96
C VAL A 17 -24.63 -2.35 1.22
N HIS A 18 -25.22 -3.49 1.56
CA HIS A 18 -26.40 -4.10 0.92
C HIS A 18 -26.18 -4.80 -0.42
N TYR A 19 -25.00 -4.70 -1.05
CA TYR A 19 -24.67 -5.45 -2.27
C TYR A 19 -23.90 -6.75 -2.01
N VAL A 20 -23.21 -6.83 -0.87
CA VAL A 20 -22.43 -7.99 -0.46
C VAL A 20 -22.84 -8.43 0.96
N PRO A 21 -22.54 -9.67 1.37
CA PRO A 21 -22.79 -10.11 2.73
C PRO A 21 -22.14 -9.17 3.76
N ASN A 22 -22.83 -8.92 4.87
CA ASN A 22 -22.33 -8.00 5.91
C ASN A 22 -20.94 -8.38 6.42
N GLN A 23 -20.68 -9.69 6.56
CA GLN A 23 -19.39 -10.22 6.98
C GLN A 23 -18.26 -9.83 6.01
N MET A 24 -18.54 -9.76 4.71
CA MET A 24 -17.58 -9.31 3.70
C MET A 24 -17.25 -7.82 3.86
N VAL A 25 -18.25 -7.00 4.18
CA VAL A 25 -18.05 -5.58 4.50
C VAL A 25 -17.18 -5.45 5.74
N GLN A 26 -17.43 -6.26 6.78
CA GLN A 26 -16.64 -6.28 8.01
C GLN A 26 -15.20 -6.71 7.77
N ALA A 27 -14.96 -7.75 6.95
CA ALA A 27 -13.61 -8.15 6.56
C ALA A 27 -12.86 -7.00 5.85
N ILE A 28 -13.50 -6.33 4.89
CA ILE A 28 -12.89 -5.20 4.20
C ILE A 28 -12.62 -4.04 5.16
N ALA A 29 -13.55 -3.73 6.07
CA ALA A 29 -13.37 -2.69 7.07
C ALA A 29 -12.20 -3.00 8.02
N ALA A 30 -12.13 -4.22 8.55
CA ALA A 30 -11.04 -4.68 9.42
C ALA A 30 -9.66 -4.59 8.73
N PHE A 31 -9.61 -4.96 7.45
CA PHE A 31 -8.39 -4.81 6.64
C PHE A 31 -8.00 -3.33 6.45
N LEU A 32 -8.96 -2.44 6.20
CA LEU A 32 -8.71 -1.02 6.06
C LEU A 32 -8.24 -0.38 7.37
N ASP A 33 -8.81 -0.79 8.50
CA ASP A 33 -8.37 -0.37 9.83
C ASP A 33 -6.91 -0.78 10.08
N PHE A 34 -6.55 -2.02 9.76
CA PHE A 34 -5.17 -2.49 9.82
C PHE A 34 -4.25 -1.64 8.93
N CYS A 35 -4.62 -1.41 7.67
CA CYS A 35 -3.84 -0.57 6.76
C CYS A 35 -3.69 0.86 7.28
N TYR A 36 -4.75 1.44 7.87
CA TYR A 36 -4.72 2.78 8.43
C TYR A 36 -3.69 2.89 9.55
N ILE A 37 -3.65 1.91 10.46
CA ILE A 37 -2.67 1.87 11.56
C ILE A 37 -1.26 1.74 11.00
N VAL A 38 -1.01 0.74 10.14
CA VAL A 38 0.33 0.50 9.55
C VAL A 38 0.87 1.71 8.79
N CYS A 39 -0.01 2.52 8.20
CA CYS A 39 0.34 3.72 7.45
C CYS A 39 0.62 4.95 8.33
N GLN A 40 0.67 4.83 9.65
CA GLN A 40 1.07 5.93 10.52
C GLN A 40 2.59 6.17 10.45
N SER A 41 3.03 7.43 10.60
CA SER A 41 4.46 7.80 10.57
C SER A 41 5.23 7.33 11.80
N THR A 42 4.51 7.09 12.88
CA THR A 42 5.01 6.68 14.19
C THR A 42 4.01 5.68 14.74
N LEU A 43 4.50 4.63 15.40
CA LEU A 43 3.68 3.58 15.99
C LEU A 43 4.14 3.39 17.43
N ASP A 44 3.20 3.46 18.36
CA ASP A 44 3.44 3.16 19.77
C ASP A 44 2.93 1.75 20.15
N GLU A 45 3.08 1.37 21.42
CA GLU A 45 2.63 0.06 21.91
C GLU A 45 1.10 -0.12 21.80
N ALA A 46 0.32 0.97 21.92
CA ALA A 46 -1.12 0.92 21.79
C ALA A 46 -1.54 0.72 20.33
N ASP A 47 -0.84 1.36 19.39
CA ASP A 47 -1.01 1.14 17.95
C ASP A 47 -0.68 -0.30 17.56
N LEU A 48 0.38 -0.88 18.10
CA LEU A 48 0.73 -2.28 17.85
C LEU A 48 -0.36 -3.24 18.35
N ALA A 49 -0.91 -3.00 19.55
CA ALA A 49 -2.03 -3.79 20.06
C ALA A 49 -3.30 -3.61 19.22
N ALA A 50 -3.58 -2.39 18.74
CA ALA A 50 -4.69 -2.11 17.84
C ALA A 50 -4.51 -2.79 16.48
N MET A 51 -3.29 -2.84 15.95
CA MET A 51 -2.94 -3.52 14.71
C MET A 51 -3.17 -5.03 14.82
N GLU A 52 -2.71 -5.66 15.90
CA GLU A 52 -2.95 -7.09 16.15
C GLU A 52 -4.45 -7.41 16.26
N LYS A 53 -5.20 -6.54 16.96
CA LYS A 53 -6.66 -6.66 17.06
C LYS A 53 -7.36 -6.55 15.70
N ALA A 54 -6.96 -5.58 14.87
CA ALA A 54 -7.50 -5.40 13.54
C ALA A 54 -7.20 -6.60 12.62
N LEU A 55 -5.98 -7.15 12.72
CA LEU A 55 -5.60 -8.35 11.98
C LEU A 55 -6.43 -9.57 12.38
N LYS A 56 -6.59 -9.82 13.68
CA LYS A 56 -7.44 -10.91 14.19
C LYS A 56 -8.90 -10.77 13.76
N HIS A 57 -9.40 -9.54 13.77
CA HIS A 57 -10.75 -9.26 13.27
C HIS A 57 -10.85 -9.59 11.78
N PHE A 58 -9.88 -9.15 10.97
CA PHE A 58 -9.84 -9.48 9.55
C PHE A 58 -9.80 -11.00 9.29
N GLU A 59 -8.93 -11.74 9.98
CA GLU A 59 -8.82 -13.20 9.85
C GLU A 59 -10.12 -13.93 10.21
N THR A 60 -10.86 -13.41 11.20
CA THR A 60 -12.16 -13.96 11.61
C THR A 60 -13.23 -13.72 10.55
N GLU A 61 -13.28 -12.51 10.00
CA GLU A 61 -14.34 -12.13 9.05
C GLU A 61 -14.05 -12.63 7.62
N CYS A 62 -12.77 -12.88 7.27
CA CYS A 62 -12.40 -13.25 5.90
C CYS A 62 -12.82 -14.68 5.51
N THR A 63 -13.28 -15.50 6.46
CA THR A 63 -13.81 -16.84 6.16
C THR A 63 -15.02 -16.79 5.22
N ILE A 64 -15.76 -15.67 5.20
CA ILE A 64 -16.88 -15.46 4.28
C ILE A 64 -16.49 -15.63 2.80
N PHE A 65 -15.24 -15.31 2.43
CA PHE A 65 -14.77 -15.47 1.06
C PHE A 65 -14.65 -16.96 0.66
N GLU A 66 -14.42 -17.84 1.62
CA GLU A 66 -14.44 -19.30 1.44
C GLU A 66 -15.87 -19.81 1.39
N GLU A 67 -16.73 -19.36 2.31
CA GLU A 67 -18.14 -19.75 2.40
C GLU A 67 -18.92 -19.43 1.12
N VAL A 68 -18.69 -18.24 0.54
CA VAL A 68 -19.34 -17.78 -0.70
C VAL A 68 -18.67 -18.39 -1.96
N GLN A 69 -17.69 -19.28 -1.79
CA GLN A 69 -16.97 -19.96 -2.88
C GLN A 69 -16.22 -19.00 -3.83
N ILE A 70 -15.90 -17.79 -3.35
CA ILE A 70 -15.06 -16.83 -4.09
C ILE A 70 -13.60 -17.31 -4.08
N ARG A 71 -13.15 -17.83 -2.94
CA ARG A 71 -11.87 -18.52 -2.77
C ARG A 71 -12.04 -19.79 -1.94
N PRO A 72 -12.42 -20.92 -2.55
CA PRO A 72 -12.68 -22.16 -1.82
C PRO A 72 -11.42 -22.76 -1.17
N ASP A 73 -10.23 -22.51 -1.74
CA ASP A 73 -8.94 -22.99 -1.22
C ASP A 73 -8.32 -22.05 -0.17
N GLY A 74 -9.10 -21.09 0.33
CA GLY A 74 -8.69 -20.09 1.28
C GLY A 74 -7.91 -18.90 0.71
N ILE A 75 -7.55 -17.98 1.61
CA ILE A 75 -6.88 -16.73 1.27
C ILE A 75 -5.36 -16.89 1.41
N SER A 76 -4.77 -17.74 0.58
CA SER A 76 -3.31 -17.94 0.51
C SER A 76 -2.64 -16.95 -0.46
N ILE A 77 -2.93 -15.66 -0.27
CA ILE A 77 -2.29 -14.59 -1.08
C ILE A 77 -1.04 -14.13 -0.34
N PRO A 78 0.16 -14.14 -0.97
CA PRO A 78 1.41 -13.74 -0.31
C PRO A 78 1.33 -12.37 0.36
N HIS A 79 0.67 -11.39 -0.28
CA HIS A 79 0.51 -10.04 0.29
C HIS A 79 -0.38 -10.01 1.54
N ILE A 80 -1.34 -10.93 1.67
CA ILE A 80 -2.20 -11.03 2.85
C ILE A 80 -1.49 -11.81 3.95
N HIS A 81 -0.74 -12.86 3.60
CA HIS A 81 0.07 -13.60 4.57
C HIS A 81 1.11 -12.71 5.26
N VAL A 82 1.72 -11.78 4.52
CA VAL A 82 2.70 -10.82 5.08
C VAL A 82 2.13 -9.96 6.20
N LEU A 83 0.80 -9.77 6.28
CA LEU A 83 0.15 -8.97 7.34
C LEU A 83 0.52 -9.46 8.75
N GLN A 84 0.68 -10.77 8.93
CA GLN A 84 1.05 -11.41 10.21
C GLN A 84 2.45 -11.01 10.69
N HIS A 85 3.33 -10.59 9.78
CA HIS A 85 4.71 -10.22 10.10
C HIS A 85 4.90 -8.72 10.34
N TYR A 86 3.88 -7.88 10.14
CA TYR A 86 4.04 -6.43 10.28
C TYR A 86 4.39 -5.99 11.70
N GLN A 87 3.88 -6.65 12.73
CA GLN A 87 4.21 -6.33 14.12
C GLN A 87 5.70 -6.51 14.38
N GLU A 88 6.24 -7.67 14.03
CA GLU A 88 7.67 -7.97 14.17
C GLU A 88 8.51 -7.00 13.31
N MET A 89 8.08 -6.72 12.08
CA MET A 89 8.78 -5.77 11.21
C MET A 89 8.80 -4.36 11.79
N VAL A 90 7.70 -3.88 12.35
CA VAL A 90 7.64 -2.55 12.98
C VAL A 90 8.55 -2.49 14.20
N GLN A 91 8.59 -3.54 15.02
CA GLN A 91 9.47 -3.60 16.19
C GLN A 91 10.96 -3.62 15.81
N GLN A 92 11.31 -4.31 14.72
CA GLN A 92 12.70 -4.44 14.28
C GLN A 92 13.20 -3.24 13.45
N PHE A 93 12.33 -2.65 12.62
CA PHE A 93 12.71 -1.67 11.59
C PHE A 93 12.01 -0.31 11.73
N GLY A 94 11.08 -0.16 12.67
CA GLY A 94 10.27 1.04 12.84
C GLY A 94 9.09 1.11 11.87
N ALA A 95 8.41 2.25 11.85
CA ALA A 95 7.25 2.46 10.99
C ALA A 95 7.62 2.35 9.49
N PRO A 96 6.79 1.67 8.66
CA PRO A 96 7.14 1.37 7.26
C PRO A 96 7.10 2.59 6.34
N ASN A 97 6.65 3.75 6.83
CA ASN A 97 6.44 4.98 6.06
C ASN A 97 7.70 5.63 5.44
N GLY A 98 8.87 5.01 5.54
CA GLY A 98 10.12 5.46 4.90
C GLY A 98 10.77 4.44 3.96
N LEU A 99 10.24 3.22 3.83
CA LEU A 99 10.92 2.10 3.14
C LEU A 99 10.20 1.60 1.89
N CYS A 100 9.15 2.30 1.45
CA CYS A 100 8.39 1.91 0.28
C CYS A 100 9.17 2.16 -1.03
N SER A 101 9.05 1.24 -1.98
CA SER A 101 9.57 1.40 -3.35
C SER A 101 8.99 2.63 -4.08
N SER A 102 7.91 3.23 -3.57
CA SER A 102 7.38 4.50 -4.09
C SER A 102 8.41 5.64 -4.05
N ILE A 103 9.33 5.64 -3.08
CA ILE A 103 10.39 6.66 -2.98
C ILE A 103 11.35 6.54 -4.17
N THR A 104 11.87 5.33 -4.41
CA THR A 104 12.79 5.07 -5.52
C THR A 104 12.08 5.17 -6.87
N GLU A 105 10.83 4.70 -6.95
CA GLU A 105 10.01 4.76 -8.16
C GLU A 105 9.66 6.20 -8.55
N SER A 106 9.38 7.09 -7.58
CA SER A 106 9.17 8.52 -7.85
C SER A 106 10.40 9.15 -8.51
N LYS A 107 11.60 8.85 -8.00
CA LYS A 107 12.85 9.33 -8.60
C LYS A 107 13.11 8.65 -9.94
N HIS A 108 12.81 7.36 -10.08
CA HIS A 108 12.92 6.62 -11.34
C HIS A 108 11.99 7.17 -12.44
N ILE A 109 10.77 7.61 -12.10
CA ILE A 109 9.88 8.32 -13.04
C ILE A 109 10.57 9.58 -13.59
N GLN A 110 11.17 10.38 -12.70
CA GLN A 110 11.83 11.64 -13.08
C GLN A 110 13.12 11.42 -13.86
N ALA A 111 13.97 10.50 -13.42
CA ALA A 111 15.30 10.28 -13.98
C ALA A 111 15.32 9.35 -15.20
N VAL A 112 14.32 8.48 -15.34
CA VAL A 112 14.28 7.43 -16.38
C VAL A 112 13.04 7.55 -17.25
N LYS A 113 11.83 7.39 -16.68
CA LYS A 113 10.61 7.28 -17.51
C LYS A 113 10.30 8.56 -18.29
N ARG A 114 10.43 9.74 -17.66
CA ARG A 114 10.20 11.04 -18.32
C ARG A 114 11.26 11.36 -19.38
N PRO A 115 12.59 11.24 -19.11
CA PRO A 115 13.62 11.44 -20.13
C PRO A 115 13.52 10.44 -21.28
N TRP A 116 13.21 9.17 -20.99
CA TRP A 116 12.96 8.17 -22.03
C TRP A 116 11.85 8.61 -22.99
N ARG A 117 10.69 9.05 -22.46
CA ARG A 117 9.57 9.56 -23.26
C ARG A 117 9.89 10.84 -24.06
N ARG A 118 10.89 11.62 -23.61
CA ARG A 118 11.35 12.85 -24.28
C ARG A 118 12.40 12.57 -25.36
N SER A 119 13.13 11.46 -25.24
CA SER A 119 14.17 11.08 -26.19
C SER A 119 13.56 10.67 -27.53
N ASN A 120 14.37 10.68 -28.59
CA ASN A 120 13.97 10.13 -29.89
C ASN A 120 14.10 8.59 -29.97
N HIS A 121 14.34 7.93 -28.83
CA HIS A 121 14.56 6.48 -28.71
C HIS A 121 15.79 5.90 -29.44
N TYR A 122 16.59 6.72 -30.14
CA TYR A 122 17.83 6.31 -30.79
C TYR A 122 19.04 6.75 -29.96
N GLN A 123 19.87 5.81 -29.48
CA GLN A 123 20.95 6.09 -28.52
C GLN A 123 20.45 6.93 -27.31
N ALA A 124 19.27 6.57 -26.80
CA ALA A 124 18.52 7.37 -25.83
C ALA A 124 19.25 7.61 -24.51
N LEU A 125 20.12 6.68 -24.07
CA LEU A 125 20.82 6.80 -22.79
C LEU A 125 21.62 8.12 -22.69
N GLY A 126 22.37 8.49 -23.73
CA GLY A 126 23.12 9.74 -23.75
C GLY A 126 22.21 10.97 -23.65
N GLN A 127 21.08 10.94 -24.36
CA GLN A 127 20.08 12.02 -24.32
C GLN A 127 19.41 12.14 -22.95
N MET A 128 19.13 11.01 -22.31
CA MET A 128 18.55 10.95 -20.97
C MET A 128 19.51 11.51 -19.93
N LEU A 129 20.80 11.14 -19.99
CA LEU A 129 21.84 11.67 -19.11
C LEU A 129 22.00 13.19 -19.24
N VAL A 130 22.07 13.71 -20.48
CA VAL A 130 22.12 15.17 -20.72
C VAL A 130 20.86 15.86 -20.19
N THR A 131 19.69 15.24 -20.33
CA THR A 131 18.43 15.78 -19.80
C THR A 131 18.45 15.85 -18.28
N ASN A 132 18.90 14.79 -17.60
CA ASN A 132 19.03 14.76 -16.15
C ASN A 132 20.02 15.81 -15.66
N GLN A 133 21.19 15.92 -16.30
CA GLN A 133 22.18 16.96 -15.97
C GLN A 133 21.60 18.37 -16.08
N ARG A 134 20.81 18.65 -17.12
CA ARG A 134 20.15 19.96 -17.28
C ARG A 134 19.13 20.22 -16.19
N LEU A 135 18.33 19.22 -15.82
CA LEU A 135 17.34 19.34 -14.75
C LEU A 135 18.01 19.57 -13.38
N ASP A 136 19.10 18.87 -13.10
CA ASP A 136 19.85 19.02 -11.85
C ASP A 136 20.51 20.41 -11.77
N ASN A 137 21.04 20.92 -12.88
CA ASN A 137 21.59 22.29 -12.94
C ASN A 137 20.51 23.35 -12.68
N ILE A 138 19.28 23.15 -13.18
CA ILE A 138 18.16 24.08 -12.95
C ILE A 138 17.71 24.04 -11.49
N ALA A 139 17.69 22.85 -10.87
CA ALA A 139 17.27 22.69 -9.48
C ALA A 139 18.25 23.34 -8.46
N TYR A 140 19.47 23.67 -8.88
CA TYR A 140 20.47 24.37 -8.06
C TYR A 140 20.28 25.90 -8.01
N PHE A 141 19.43 26.46 -8.87
CA PHE A 141 19.04 27.87 -8.88
C PHE A 141 17.74 28.08 -8.11
#